data_AF-A0A562B0W3-F1
#
_entry.id   AF-A0A562B0W3-F1
#
_cell.length_a   1.000
_cell.length_b   1.000
_cell.length_c   1.000
_cell.angle_alpha   90.00
_cell.angle_beta   90.00
_cell.angle_gamma   90.00
#
_symmetry.space_group_name_H-M   'P 1'
#
loop_
_entity.id
_entity.type
_entity.pdbx_description
1 polymer ?
#
loop_
_entity_poly.entity_id
_entity_poly.type
_entity_poly.pdbx_seq_one_letter_code
_entity_poly.pdbx_strand_id
1 'polypeptide(L)'
;MTGSYRRYANLHRPYVVWSVFATPELSLELHKWCFLVVGCINYRGYYAQEDAQRYAATLRSQGLETYVAGVPAYSTLGYFDDPLLNTFVYLPEGELARMLFHELAHQVVYVRNDTTFNESFASAVEVAGVERWLATEASDDARASYRQYDARRRAFRALLQDTRQQLDTLYRSPVDDQAKRDGKAAIFARMRDRYGALKESWGGYSGYDRWFEQPLSNAHLAAVATYQQWVPAFLALFAQTGGDWKRFYAEVGRAGRCGYSRAAFQRTSSNVLSNRDTPFSIPESNDHSEFQGDGVWKSGGCKTTRRASRPRSMPASIVRWPSFSRNRSGSMPTGAPSSAWTSPSHTASSTACRPTLPRGCSRGA
;
A
#
# COMPACT_ATOMS: atom_id res chain seq x y z
N MET A 1 25.15 -4.95 0.16
CA MET A 1 24.43 -4.71 1.42
C MET A 1 24.10 -3.24 1.49
N THR A 2 22.84 -2.90 1.78
CA THR A 2 22.43 -1.53 2.09
C THR A 2 22.89 -1.21 3.54
N GLY A 3 23.11 0.06 3.87
CA GLY A 3 23.48 0.48 5.23
C GLY A 3 22.27 0.63 6.16
N SER A 4 21.05 0.44 5.63
CA SER A 4 19.78 0.43 6.35
C SER A 4 19.79 -0.49 7.57
N TYR A 5 19.08 -0.08 8.62
CA TYR A 5 18.89 -0.76 9.90
C TYR A 5 20.16 -1.05 10.71
N ARG A 6 21.29 -0.41 10.36
CA ARG A 6 22.54 -0.45 11.15
C ARG A 6 22.61 0.62 12.25
N ARG A 7 21.62 1.51 12.34
CA ARG A 7 21.54 2.61 13.31
C ARG A 7 20.13 2.68 13.89
N TYR A 8 20.02 3.13 15.13
CA TYR A 8 18.75 3.34 15.82
C TYR A 8 18.42 4.83 15.92
N ALA A 9 17.14 5.18 15.76
CA ALA A 9 16.63 6.52 16.03
C ALA A 9 15.33 6.45 16.84
N ASN A 10 15.27 7.21 17.93
CA ASN A 10 14.05 7.38 18.72
C ASN A 10 13.34 8.67 18.31
N LEU A 11 12.13 8.53 17.76
CA LEU A 11 11.30 9.65 17.33
C LEU A 11 10.46 10.23 18.48
N HIS A 12 10.47 9.58 19.65
CA HIS A 12 9.65 9.94 20.81
C HIS A 12 8.15 10.05 20.50
N ARG A 13 7.69 9.27 19.52
CA ARG A 13 6.30 9.19 19.06
C ARG A 13 5.98 7.79 18.54
N PRO A 14 4.71 7.37 18.48
CA PRO A 14 4.32 6.01 18.11
C PRO A 14 4.35 5.74 16.60
N TYR A 15 4.32 6.77 15.75
CA TYR A 15 4.28 6.63 14.29
C TYR A 15 5.27 7.56 13.63
N VAL A 16 5.88 7.09 12.54
CA VAL A 16 6.88 7.87 11.81
C VAL A 16 6.23 8.88 10.87
N VAL A 17 5.09 8.50 10.27
CA VAL A 17 4.24 9.36 9.45
C VAL A 17 2.76 9.03 9.66
N TRP A 18 1.90 9.97 9.28
CA TRP A 18 0.45 9.86 9.27
C TRP A 18 -0.06 9.95 7.83
N SER A 19 -0.74 8.93 7.36
CA SER A 19 -1.26 8.87 5.99
C SER A 19 -2.75 9.15 5.96
N VAL A 20 -3.13 10.11 5.10
CA VAL A 20 -4.53 10.43 4.80
C VAL A 20 -4.95 9.65 3.56
N PHE A 21 -6.06 8.93 3.68
CA PHE A 21 -6.75 8.25 2.60
C PHE A 21 -8.13 8.88 2.43
N ALA A 22 -8.63 8.90 1.19
CA ALA A 22 -9.97 9.41 0.92
C ALA A 22 -10.66 8.62 -0.20
N THR A 23 -11.97 8.56 -0.17
CA THR A 23 -12.82 7.91 -1.18
C THR A 23 -14.12 8.69 -1.34
N PRO A 24 -14.78 8.64 -2.50
CA PRO A 24 -16.20 8.99 -2.59
C PRO A 24 -17.05 8.11 -1.65
N GLU A 25 -18.16 8.63 -1.17
CA GLU A 25 -19.02 7.96 -0.18
C GLU A 25 -19.57 6.60 -0.65
N LEU A 26 -19.82 6.42 -1.94
CA LEU A 26 -20.34 5.18 -2.53
C LEU A 26 -19.34 4.54 -3.50
N SER A 27 -18.05 4.67 -3.20
CA SER A 27 -16.96 4.04 -3.97
C SER A 27 -15.83 3.56 -3.07
N LEU A 28 -15.19 2.47 -3.49
CA LEU A 28 -13.97 1.94 -2.86
C LEU A 28 -12.70 2.38 -3.61
N GLU A 29 -12.83 3.27 -4.60
CA GLU A 29 -11.69 3.83 -5.31
C GLU A 29 -11.05 4.96 -4.49
N LEU A 30 -9.76 4.82 -4.18
CA LEU A 30 -8.99 5.83 -3.48
C LEU A 30 -8.83 7.08 -4.33
N HIS A 31 -9.01 8.23 -3.68
CA HIS A 31 -8.63 9.53 -4.21
C HIS A 31 -7.13 9.55 -4.52
N LYS A 32 -6.77 10.15 -5.66
CA LYS A 32 -5.42 10.16 -6.19
C LYS A 32 -4.84 11.56 -6.09
N TRP A 33 -3.66 11.66 -5.48
CA TRP A 33 -2.86 12.89 -5.48
C TRP A 33 -1.71 12.74 -6.47
N CYS A 34 -1.68 13.60 -7.49
CA CYS A 34 -0.65 13.57 -8.52
C CYS A 34 0.37 14.69 -8.31
N PHE A 35 1.64 14.30 -8.24
CA PHE A 35 2.78 15.19 -8.07
C PHE A 35 3.70 15.09 -9.28
N LEU A 36 4.30 16.21 -9.68
CA LEU A 36 5.13 16.28 -10.90
C LEU A 36 6.26 15.23 -10.94
N VAL A 37 6.85 14.90 -9.78
CA VAL A 37 8.05 14.04 -9.72
C VAL A 37 7.78 12.62 -9.24
N VAL A 38 6.92 12.46 -8.23
CA VAL A 38 6.54 11.14 -7.68
C VAL A 38 5.44 10.49 -8.51
N GLY A 39 4.67 11.30 -9.24
CA GLY A 39 3.49 10.87 -9.96
C GLY A 39 2.28 10.73 -9.05
N CYS A 40 1.36 9.82 -9.37
CA CYS A 40 0.10 9.70 -8.63
C CYS A 40 0.19 8.66 -7.51
N ILE A 41 -0.23 9.06 -6.30
CA ILE A 41 -0.28 8.22 -5.10
C ILE A 41 -1.70 8.22 -4.53
N ASN A 42 -2.08 7.11 -3.90
CA ASN A 42 -3.43 6.88 -3.37
C ASN A 42 -3.57 7.22 -1.88
N TYR A 43 -2.55 7.87 -1.31
CA TYR A 43 -2.54 8.39 0.06
C TYR A 43 -1.65 9.63 0.12
N ARG A 44 -1.82 10.46 1.16
CA ARG A 44 -0.96 11.62 1.41
C ARG A 44 -0.38 11.58 2.82
N GLY A 45 0.95 11.57 2.92
CA GLY A 45 1.68 11.49 4.19
C GLY A 45 1.92 12.85 4.86
N TYR A 46 1.94 12.84 6.19
CA TYR A 46 2.19 13.99 7.08
C TYR A 46 3.07 13.58 8.26
N TYR A 47 3.91 14.47 8.78
CA TYR A 47 4.72 14.19 9.97
C TYR A 47 3.97 14.45 11.28
N ALA A 48 3.04 15.41 11.28
CA ALA A 48 2.20 15.72 12.42
C ALA A 48 0.80 15.15 12.23
N GLN A 49 0.27 14.50 13.27
CA GLN A 49 -1.07 13.93 13.25
C GLN A 49 -2.14 15.00 13.03
N GLU A 50 -1.97 16.16 13.67
CA GLU A 50 -2.92 17.27 13.58
C GLU A 50 -3.04 17.81 12.15
N ASP A 51 -1.91 17.91 11.43
CA ASP A 51 -1.91 18.34 10.03
C ASP A 51 -2.68 17.36 9.14
N ALA A 52 -2.48 16.06 9.37
CA ALA A 52 -3.22 15.00 8.67
C ALA A 52 -4.73 15.09 8.96
N GLN A 53 -5.10 15.31 10.23
CA GLN A 53 -6.50 15.43 10.65
C GLN A 53 -7.17 16.68 10.09
N ARG A 54 -6.48 17.83 10.09
CA ARG A 54 -7.00 19.07 9.48
C ARG A 54 -7.23 18.88 7.99
N TYR A 55 -6.29 18.26 7.27
CA TYR A 55 -6.48 17.99 5.85
C TYR A 55 -7.62 17.00 5.59
N ALA A 56 -7.72 15.93 6.38
CA ALA A 56 -8.82 14.98 6.30
C ALA A 56 -10.18 15.65 6.53
N ALA A 57 -10.27 16.64 7.43
CA ALA A 57 -11.48 17.43 7.63
C ALA A 57 -11.85 18.27 6.40
N THR A 58 -10.88 18.88 5.71
CA THR A 58 -11.12 19.61 4.44
C THR A 58 -11.68 18.70 3.35
N LEU A 59 -11.22 17.45 3.27
CA LEU A 59 -11.76 16.48 2.31
C LEU A 59 -13.18 16.03 2.69
N ARG A 60 -13.47 15.87 3.99
CA ARG A 60 -14.82 15.59 4.48
C ARG A 60 -15.81 16.70 4.11
N SER A 61 -15.42 17.97 4.23
CA SER A 61 -16.29 19.08 3.80
C SER A 61 -16.53 19.13 2.28
N GLN A 62 -15.77 18.36 1.49
CA GLN A 62 -15.98 18.18 0.05
C GLN A 62 -16.83 16.93 -0.27
N GLY A 63 -17.40 16.27 0.74
CA GLY A 63 -18.22 15.07 0.56
C GLY A 63 -17.41 13.77 0.41
N LEU A 64 -16.11 13.79 0.68
CA LEU A 64 -15.29 12.57 0.68
C LEU A 64 -15.29 11.92 2.06
N GLU A 65 -15.25 10.59 2.08
CA GLU A 65 -14.93 9.85 3.27
C GLU A 65 -13.42 9.77 3.45
N THR A 66 -12.93 9.90 4.68
CA THR A 66 -11.49 9.88 4.95
C THR A 66 -11.10 8.95 6.07
N TYR A 67 -9.84 8.52 6.03
CA TYR A 67 -9.18 7.76 7.08
C TYR A 67 -7.77 8.31 7.29
N VAL A 68 -7.37 8.49 8.55
CA VAL A 68 -6.02 8.91 8.94
C VAL A 68 -5.36 7.77 9.68
N ALA A 69 -4.33 7.18 9.07
CA ALA A 69 -3.61 6.03 9.62
C ALA A 69 -2.22 6.44 10.13
N GLY A 70 -1.87 5.99 11.33
CA GLY A 70 -0.48 6.03 11.79
C GLY A 70 0.31 4.92 11.11
N VAL A 71 1.41 5.28 10.45
CA VAL A 71 2.31 4.33 9.79
C VAL A 71 3.56 4.16 10.65
N PRO A 72 3.90 2.93 11.08
CA PRO A 72 5.02 2.69 11.99
C PRO A 72 6.37 2.68 11.30
N ALA A 73 6.44 2.34 10.00
CA ALA A 73 7.68 2.28 9.23
C ALA A 73 7.51 2.96 7.86
N TYR A 74 8.64 3.33 7.24
CA TYR A 74 8.70 3.73 5.84
C TYR A 74 10.08 3.39 5.29
N SER A 75 10.15 3.18 3.98
CA SER A 75 11.41 3.00 3.24
C SER A 75 11.71 4.25 2.44
N THR A 76 12.96 4.72 2.47
CA THR A 76 13.43 5.74 1.52
C THR A 76 13.81 5.12 0.17
N LEU A 77 13.37 3.90 -0.14
CA LEU A 77 13.65 3.19 -1.40
C LEU A 77 15.15 3.04 -1.69
N GLY A 78 15.98 3.05 -0.63
CA GLY A 78 17.44 2.97 -0.74
C GLY A 78 18.15 4.27 -1.10
N TYR A 79 17.46 5.43 -1.10
CA TYR A 79 18.14 6.74 -1.22
C TYR A 79 18.94 7.08 0.03
N PHE A 80 18.51 6.60 1.21
CA PHE A 80 19.23 6.74 2.47
C PHE A 80 19.30 5.38 3.18
N ASP A 81 20.21 5.29 4.14
CA ASP A 81 20.27 4.18 5.07
C ASP A 81 19.18 4.38 6.14
N ASP A 82 18.03 3.77 5.94
CA ASP A 82 16.88 3.92 6.84
C ASP A 82 17.21 3.39 8.25
N PRO A 83 17.02 4.16 9.33
CA PRO A 83 17.32 3.69 10.68
C PRO A 83 16.25 2.72 11.18
N LEU A 84 16.63 1.91 12.17
CA LEU A 84 15.69 1.19 13.01
C LEU A 84 14.99 2.19 13.93
N LEU A 85 13.65 2.20 13.92
CA LEU A 85 12.86 3.21 14.63
C LEU A 85 12.20 2.63 15.88
N ASN A 86 12.04 3.46 16.92
CA ASN A 86 11.28 3.13 18.13
C ASN A 86 9.82 2.70 17.83
N THR A 87 9.29 3.08 16.67
CA THR A 87 7.90 2.87 16.24
C THR A 87 7.59 1.42 15.85
N PHE A 88 8.61 0.59 15.59
CA PHE A 88 8.41 -0.81 15.24
C PHE A 88 9.46 -1.78 15.82
N VAL A 89 10.56 -1.30 16.39
CA VAL A 89 11.61 -2.16 16.97
C VAL A 89 11.11 -3.06 18.10
N TYR A 90 10.03 -2.66 18.78
CA TYR A 90 9.45 -3.40 19.91
C TYR A 90 8.34 -4.38 19.49
N LEU A 91 8.16 -4.61 18.18
CA LEU A 91 7.30 -5.67 17.68
C LEU A 91 7.84 -7.04 18.13
N PRO A 92 6.96 -8.05 18.31
CA PRO A 92 7.40 -9.43 18.48
C PRO A 92 8.37 -9.84 17.36
N GLU A 93 9.34 -10.69 17.68
CA GLU A 93 10.50 -10.97 16.81
C GLU A 93 10.12 -11.32 15.37
N GLY A 94 9.14 -12.22 15.17
CA GLY A 94 8.63 -12.57 13.85
C GLY A 94 7.95 -11.41 13.12
N GLU A 95 7.24 -10.53 13.83
CA GLU A 95 6.63 -9.32 13.24
C GLU A 95 7.68 -8.26 12.89
N LEU A 96 8.76 -8.15 13.68
CA LEU A 96 9.90 -7.30 13.36
C LEU A 96 10.62 -7.80 12.11
N ALA A 97 10.95 -9.10 12.04
CA ALA A 97 11.57 -9.71 10.86
C ALA A 97 10.71 -9.50 9.60
N ARG A 98 9.41 -9.78 9.71
CA ARG A 98 8.42 -9.51 8.67
C ARG A 98 8.49 -8.06 8.15
N MET A 99 8.44 -7.09 9.06
CA MET A 99 8.50 -5.67 8.69
C MET A 99 9.83 -5.29 8.03
N LEU A 100 10.96 -5.79 8.53
CA LEU A 100 12.27 -5.54 7.92
C LEU A 100 12.34 -6.07 6.49
N PHE A 101 11.80 -7.27 6.23
CA PHE A 101 11.76 -7.81 4.87
C PHE A 101 10.90 -6.96 3.93
N HIS A 102 9.74 -6.47 4.38
CA HIS A 102 8.89 -5.57 3.59
C HIS A 102 9.64 -4.29 3.19
N GLU A 103 10.24 -3.60 4.15
CA GLU A 103 10.88 -2.31 3.89
C GLU A 103 12.17 -2.45 3.07
N LEU A 104 12.91 -3.56 3.25
CA LEU A 104 14.07 -3.89 2.41
C LEU A 104 13.67 -4.27 0.98
N ALA A 105 12.51 -4.91 0.79
CA ALA A 105 12.02 -5.26 -0.54
C ALA A 105 11.85 -4.01 -1.43
N HIS A 106 11.34 -2.92 -0.86
CA HIS A 106 11.21 -1.62 -1.56
C HIS A 106 12.55 -1.08 -2.09
N GLN A 107 13.69 -1.49 -1.52
CA GLN A 107 15.03 -1.12 -2.00
C GLN A 107 15.49 -1.99 -3.18
N VAL A 108 14.82 -3.11 -3.45
CA VAL A 108 15.17 -4.07 -4.52
C VAL A 108 14.44 -3.74 -5.82
N VAL A 109 13.12 -3.60 -5.78
CA VAL A 109 12.30 -3.22 -6.94
C VAL A 109 11.27 -2.17 -6.55
N TYR A 110 11.19 -1.11 -7.34
CA TYR A 110 10.15 -0.09 -7.26
C TYR A 110 9.73 0.35 -8.66
N VAL A 111 8.42 0.32 -8.92
CA VAL A 111 7.79 0.74 -10.18
C VAL A 111 7.08 2.08 -9.97
N ARG A 112 7.43 3.07 -10.77
CA ARG A 112 6.80 4.41 -10.69
C ARG A 112 5.31 4.32 -11.04
N ASN A 113 4.48 5.12 -10.36
CA ASN A 113 3.03 5.20 -10.59
C ASN A 113 2.25 3.89 -10.32
N ASP A 114 2.82 2.93 -9.59
CA ASP A 114 2.15 1.66 -9.32
C ASP A 114 2.26 1.23 -7.85
N THR A 115 1.58 1.97 -6.97
CA THR A 115 1.53 1.66 -5.53
C THR A 115 1.08 0.23 -5.27
N THR A 116 0.05 -0.25 -5.98
CA THR A 116 -0.44 -1.63 -5.81
C THR A 116 0.63 -2.66 -6.16
N PHE A 117 1.38 -2.47 -7.24
CA PHE A 117 2.52 -3.36 -7.58
C PHE A 117 3.57 -3.34 -6.47
N ASN A 118 4.02 -2.15 -6.05
CA ASN A 118 5.12 -2.01 -5.09
C ASN A 118 4.77 -2.62 -3.74
N GLU A 119 3.61 -2.27 -3.18
CA GLU A 119 3.19 -2.78 -1.88
C GLU A 119 2.89 -4.28 -1.91
N SER A 120 2.30 -4.78 -3.00
CA SER A 120 2.04 -6.23 -3.13
C SER A 120 3.33 -7.03 -3.32
N PHE A 121 4.33 -6.47 -4.02
CA PHE A 121 5.65 -7.09 -4.15
C PHE A 121 6.34 -7.15 -2.78
N ALA A 122 6.42 -6.01 -2.08
CA ALA A 122 7.03 -5.95 -0.75
C ALA A 122 6.34 -6.90 0.23
N SER A 123 5.00 -6.97 0.20
CA SER A 123 4.20 -7.89 1.02
C SER A 123 4.43 -9.37 0.65
N ALA A 124 4.75 -9.70 -0.60
CA ALA A 124 5.08 -11.07 -0.99
C ALA A 124 6.49 -11.47 -0.54
N VAL A 125 7.46 -10.56 -0.64
CA VAL A 125 8.82 -10.75 -0.09
C VAL A 125 8.77 -10.90 1.42
N GLU A 126 7.99 -10.06 2.08
CA GLU A 126 7.67 -10.16 3.49
C GLU A 126 7.22 -11.58 3.88
N VAL A 127 6.17 -12.09 3.22
CA VAL A 127 5.58 -13.40 3.53
C VAL A 127 6.59 -14.52 3.30
N ALA A 128 7.23 -14.58 2.15
CA ALA A 128 8.20 -15.63 1.85
C ALA A 128 9.49 -15.51 2.71
N GLY A 129 9.90 -14.29 3.03
CA GLY A 129 11.09 -14.00 3.81
C GLY A 129 10.92 -14.39 5.28
N VAL A 130 9.81 -14.03 5.90
CA VAL A 130 9.54 -14.39 7.29
C VAL A 130 9.36 -15.89 7.47
N GLU A 131 8.68 -16.59 6.55
CA GLU A 131 8.56 -18.06 6.61
C GLU A 131 9.93 -18.75 6.55
N ARG A 132 10.82 -18.28 5.66
CA ARG A 132 12.19 -18.80 5.59
C ARG A 132 12.97 -18.53 6.88
N TRP A 133 12.89 -17.31 7.40
CA TRP A 133 13.59 -16.94 8.64
C TRP A 133 13.06 -17.74 9.85
N LEU A 134 11.75 -17.96 9.94
CA LEU A 134 11.13 -18.78 10.97
C LEU A 134 11.60 -20.23 10.92
N ALA A 135 11.82 -20.76 9.71
CA ALA A 135 12.29 -22.13 9.51
C ALA A 135 13.76 -22.31 9.89
N THR A 136 14.63 -21.32 9.63
CA THR A 136 16.09 -21.49 9.78
C THR A 136 16.71 -20.81 10.99
N GLU A 137 16.21 -19.64 11.40
CA GLU A 137 16.88 -18.79 12.40
C GLU A 137 16.07 -18.61 13.69
N ALA A 138 14.74 -18.69 13.63
CA ALA A 138 13.90 -18.32 14.76
C ALA A 138 13.92 -19.34 15.91
N SER A 139 13.76 -18.85 17.14
CA SER A 139 13.47 -19.68 18.31
C SER A 139 12.07 -20.31 18.23
N ASP A 140 11.84 -21.39 18.98
CA ASP A 140 10.51 -22.01 19.07
C ASP A 140 9.44 -21.05 19.60
N ASP A 141 9.80 -20.21 20.57
CA ASP A 141 8.92 -19.18 21.11
C ASP A 141 8.55 -18.13 20.04
N ALA A 142 9.52 -17.69 19.25
CA ALA A 142 9.27 -16.75 18.13
C ALA A 142 8.35 -17.39 17.07
N ARG A 143 8.56 -18.67 16.74
CA ARG A 143 7.68 -19.43 15.84
C ARG A 143 6.26 -19.54 16.38
N ALA A 144 6.09 -19.93 17.64
CA ALA A 144 4.78 -20.08 18.26
C ALA A 144 4.03 -18.74 18.34
N SER A 145 4.71 -17.69 18.80
CA SER A 145 4.17 -16.33 18.87
C SER A 145 3.74 -15.83 17.48
N TYR A 146 4.61 -15.96 16.47
CA TYR A 146 4.28 -15.54 15.11
C TYR A 146 3.08 -16.28 14.54
N ARG A 147 2.98 -17.60 14.72
CA ARG A 147 1.83 -18.39 14.26
C ARG A 147 0.51 -17.87 14.82
N GLN A 148 0.47 -17.51 16.11
CA GLN A 148 -0.72 -16.94 16.74
C GLN A 148 -1.05 -15.55 16.16
N TYR A 149 -0.06 -14.68 16.03
CA TYR A 149 -0.23 -13.34 15.44
C TYR A 149 -0.72 -13.41 13.99
N ASP A 150 -0.10 -14.27 13.17
CA ASP A 150 -0.46 -14.40 11.77
C ASP A 150 -1.84 -15.06 11.58
N ALA A 151 -2.23 -16.02 12.44
CA ALA A 151 -3.58 -16.58 12.42
C ALA A 151 -4.66 -15.49 12.61
N ARG A 152 -4.47 -14.61 13.61
CA ARG A 152 -5.36 -13.46 13.85
C ARG A 152 -5.34 -12.49 12.67
N ARG A 153 -4.15 -12.19 12.14
CA ARG A 153 -3.98 -11.31 10.98
C ARG A 153 -4.70 -11.83 9.74
N ARG A 154 -4.59 -13.11 9.42
CA ARG A 154 -5.29 -13.74 8.29
C ARG A 154 -6.79 -13.70 8.48
N ALA A 155 -7.29 -14.02 9.66
CA ALA A 155 -8.73 -13.96 9.97
C ALA A 155 -9.27 -12.52 9.86
N PHE A 156 -8.55 -11.54 10.42
CA PHE A 156 -8.90 -10.12 10.28
C PHE A 156 -8.90 -9.66 8.81
N ARG A 157 -7.85 -10.00 8.05
CA ARG A 157 -7.76 -9.69 6.62
C ARG A 157 -8.91 -10.31 5.81
N ALA A 158 -9.29 -11.55 6.11
CA ALA A 158 -10.42 -12.21 5.47
C ALA A 158 -11.74 -11.48 5.73
N LEU A 159 -11.97 -11.03 6.98
CA LEU A 159 -13.12 -10.19 7.32
C LEU A 159 -13.15 -8.90 6.49
N LEU A 160 -12.02 -8.20 6.37
CA LEU A 160 -11.94 -6.96 5.58
C LEU A 160 -12.21 -7.22 4.09
N GLN A 161 -11.64 -8.31 3.54
CA GLN A 161 -11.78 -8.66 2.14
C GLN A 161 -13.24 -8.99 1.78
N ASP A 162 -13.91 -9.80 2.59
CA ASP A 162 -15.31 -10.15 2.39
C ASP A 162 -16.22 -8.92 2.50
N THR A 163 -16.00 -8.06 3.51
CA THR A 163 -16.73 -6.79 3.65
C THR A 163 -16.57 -5.90 2.41
N ARG A 164 -15.34 -5.80 1.89
CA ARG A 164 -15.05 -5.04 0.68
C ARG A 164 -15.80 -5.62 -0.52
N GLN A 165 -15.85 -6.94 -0.68
CA GLN A 165 -16.58 -7.59 -1.78
C GLN A 165 -18.08 -7.29 -1.72
N GLN A 166 -18.68 -7.33 -0.53
CA GLN A 166 -20.10 -7.00 -0.34
C GLN A 166 -20.40 -5.54 -0.71
N LEU A 167 -19.56 -4.59 -0.29
CA LEU A 167 -19.70 -3.18 -0.66
C LEU A 167 -19.51 -2.96 -2.17
N ASP A 168 -18.55 -3.63 -2.77
CA ASP A 168 -18.26 -3.55 -4.20
C ASP A 168 -19.44 -4.07 -5.05
N THR A 169 -20.09 -5.16 -4.62
CA THR A 169 -21.36 -5.63 -5.20
C THR A 169 -22.48 -4.62 -5.01
N LEU A 170 -22.65 -4.07 -3.81
CA LEU A 170 -23.70 -3.09 -3.49
C LEU A 170 -23.56 -1.83 -4.37
N TYR A 171 -22.35 -1.28 -4.50
CA TYR A 171 -22.13 -0.04 -5.26
C TYR A 171 -22.34 -0.21 -6.77
N ARG A 172 -22.13 -1.42 -7.31
CA ARG A 172 -22.43 -1.73 -8.72
C ARG A 172 -23.88 -2.10 -8.98
N SER A 173 -24.68 -2.33 -7.94
CA SER A 173 -26.10 -2.66 -8.11
C SER A 173 -26.90 -1.46 -8.64
N PRO A 174 -28.06 -1.71 -9.28
CA PRO A 174 -28.89 -0.65 -9.87
C PRO A 174 -29.79 0.07 -8.85
N VAL A 175 -29.66 -0.22 -7.56
CA VAL A 175 -30.45 0.47 -6.52
C VAL A 175 -30.01 1.94 -6.41
N ASP A 176 -30.91 2.79 -5.92
CA ASP A 176 -30.60 4.21 -5.72
C ASP A 176 -29.54 4.45 -4.63
N ASP A 177 -29.02 5.67 -4.59
CA ASP A 177 -27.95 6.03 -3.66
C ASP A 177 -28.37 5.95 -2.19
N GLN A 178 -29.66 6.15 -1.88
CA GLN A 178 -30.14 6.05 -0.51
C GLN A 178 -30.13 4.58 -0.05
N ALA A 179 -30.62 3.66 -0.88
CA ALA A 179 -30.55 2.24 -0.63
C ALA A 179 -29.09 1.75 -0.53
N LYS A 180 -28.15 2.34 -1.30
CA LYS A 180 -26.71 2.05 -1.15
C LYS A 180 -26.15 2.53 0.19
N ARG A 181 -26.56 3.72 0.68
CA ARG A 181 -26.16 4.21 2.01
C ARG A 181 -26.66 3.29 3.13
N ASP A 182 -27.92 2.88 3.05
CA ASP A 182 -28.53 2.02 4.05
C ASP A 182 -27.88 0.62 4.04
N GLY A 183 -27.66 0.05 2.85
CA GLY A 183 -26.96 -1.22 2.69
C GLY A 183 -25.51 -1.18 3.18
N LYS A 184 -24.79 -0.08 2.93
CA LYS A 184 -23.43 0.13 3.42
C LYS A 184 -23.40 0.16 4.95
N ALA A 185 -24.32 0.88 5.58
CA ALA A 185 -24.41 0.93 7.04
C ALA A 185 -24.65 -0.46 7.64
N ALA A 186 -25.54 -1.25 7.04
CA ALA A 186 -25.81 -2.63 7.45
C ALA A 186 -24.59 -3.56 7.28
N ILE A 187 -23.83 -3.42 6.18
CA ILE A 187 -22.60 -4.18 5.94
C ILE A 187 -21.54 -3.85 7.00
N PHE A 188 -21.35 -2.56 7.32
CA PHE A 188 -20.40 -2.16 8.38
C PHE A 188 -20.84 -2.60 9.78
N ALA A 189 -22.14 -2.61 10.08
CA ALA A 189 -22.64 -3.15 11.34
C ALA A 189 -22.30 -4.65 11.46
N ARG A 190 -22.64 -5.44 10.44
CA ARG A 190 -22.31 -6.88 10.38
C ARG A 190 -20.81 -7.16 10.50
N MET A 191 -19.99 -6.29 9.90
CA MET A 191 -18.54 -6.39 10.01
C MET A 191 -18.07 -6.22 11.46
N ARG A 192 -18.63 -5.27 12.20
CA ARG A 192 -18.32 -5.08 13.64
C ARG A 192 -18.72 -6.29 14.47
N ASP A 193 -19.90 -6.87 14.21
CA ASP A 193 -20.36 -8.06 14.94
C ASP A 193 -19.43 -9.25 14.72
N ARG A 194 -19.01 -9.47 13.46
CA ARG A 194 -18.06 -10.54 13.11
C ARG A 194 -16.68 -10.30 13.72
N TYR A 195 -16.25 -9.05 13.84
CA TYR A 195 -15.03 -8.73 14.58
C TYR A 195 -15.16 -9.08 16.07
N GLY A 196 -16.32 -8.79 16.69
CA GLY A 196 -16.61 -9.21 18.06
C GLY A 196 -16.45 -10.72 18.26
N ALA A 197 -17.07 -11.52 17.38
CA ALA A 197 -16.94 -12.98 17.41
C ALA A 197 -15.49 -13.47 17.20
N LEU A 198 -14.74 -12.82 16.28
CA LEU A 198 -13.31 -13.11 16.10
C LEU A 198 -12.52 -12.82 17.38
N LYS A 199 -12.75 -11.66 18.00
CA LYS A 199 -12.08 -11.26 19.24
C LYS A 199 -12.34 -12.25 20.38
N GLU A 200 -13.58 -12.72 20.52
CA GLU A 200 -13.94 -13.78 21.47
C GLU A 200 -13.15 -15.07 21.18
N SER A 201 -13.11 -15.51 19.92
CA SER A 201 -12.35 -16.71 19.51
C SER A 201 -10.83 -16.58 19.76
N TRP A 202 -10.31 -15.36 19.84
CA TRP A 202 -8.90 -15.09 20.12
C TRP A 202 -8.58 -14.93 21.61
N GLY A 203 -9.55 -15.19 22.50
CA GLY A 203 -9.41 -15.02 23.94
C GLY A 203 -9.40 -13.55 24.37
N GLY A 204 -10.14 -12.69 23.67
CA GLY A 204 -10.27 -11.27 24.01
C GLY A 204 -9.15 -10.37 23.45
N TYR A 205 -8.32 -10.88 22.53
CA TYR A 205 -7.24 -10.10 21.92
C TYR A 205 -7.73 -8.79 21.29
N SER A 206 -7.24 -7.66 21.79
CA SER A 206 -7.71 -6.31 21.45
C SER A 206 -6.85 -5.58 20.40
N GLY A 207 -5.90 -6.25 19.75
CA GLY A 207 -4.93 -5.59 18.87
C GLY A 207 -5.50 -4.88 17.64
N TYR A 208 -6.77 -5.12 17.29
CA TYR A 208 -7.48 -4.41 16.23
C TYR A 208 -8.58 -3.47 16.75
N ASP A 209 -8.78 -3.33 18.07
CA ASP A 209 -9.87 -2.52 18.65
C ASP A 209 -9.78 -1.08 18.17
N ARG A 210 -8.57 -0.48 18.20
CA ARG A 210 -8.31 0.87 17.69
C ARG A 210 -8.70 1.08 16.23
N TRP A 211 -8.68 0.03 15.42
CA TRP A 211 -9.11 0.09 14.03
C TRP A 211 -10.64 0.22 13.92
N PHE A 212 -11.38 -0.38 14.85
CA PHE A 212 -12.85 -0.34 14.91
C PHE A 212 -13.43 0.80 15.78
N GLU A 213 -12.62 1.38 16.67
CA GLU A 213 -12.99 2.56 17.48
C GLU A 213 -13.23 3.82 16.62
N GLN A 214 -12.65 3.87 15.43
CA GLN A 214 -12.88 4.97 14.49
C GLN A 214 -14.19 4.76 13.69
N PRO A 215 -14.85 5.84 13.24
CA PRO A 215 -15.97 5.74 12.31
C PRO A 215 -15.53 5.03 11.01
N LEU A 216 -15.96 3.78 10.83
CA LEU A 216 -15.66 2.99 9.64
C LEU A 216 -16.18 3.68 8.39
N SER A 217 -15.33 3.74 7.37
CA SER A 217 -15.66 4.36 6.07
C SER A 217 -15.02 3.58 4.93
N ASN A 218 -15.42 3.88 3.69
CA ASN A 218 -14.80 3.23 2.52
C ASN A 218 -13.29 3.47 2.47
N ALA A 219 -12.83 4.64 2.90
CA ALA A 219 -11.41 4.98 2.97
C ALA A 219 -10.62 4.06 3.95
N HIS A 220 -11.25 3.61 5.05
CA HIS A 220 -10.63 2.67 5.98
C HIS A 220 -10.36 1.31 5.30
N LEU A 221 -11.36 0.78 4.59
CA LEU A 221 -11.22 -0.49 3.87
C LEU A 221 -10.30 -0.38 2.64
N ALA A 222 -10.42 0.72 1.89
CA ALA A 222 -9.63 0.93 0.68
C ALA A 222 -8.13 1.10 0.97
N ALA A 223 -7.77 1.71 2.11
CA ALA A 223 -6.39 1.81 2.57
C ALA A 223 -5.73 0.42 2.73
N VAL A 224 -6.47 -0.58 3.24
CA VAL A 224 -5.92 -1.94 3.44
C VAL A 224 -5.80 -2.72 2.13
N ALA A 225 -6.73 -2.50 1.19
CA ALA A 225 -6.78 -3.25 -0.09
C ALA A 225 -5.56 -3.03 -0.99
N THR A 226 -4.89 -1.87 -0.87
CA THR A 226 -3.73 -1.51 -1.70
C THR A 226 -2.54 -2.46 -1.52
N TYR A 227 -2.38 -3.04 -0.32
CA TYR A 227 -1.20 -3.83 0.06
C TYR A 227 -1.21 -5.28 -0.42
N GLN A 228 -2.38 -5.84 -0.72
CA GLN A 228 -2.51 -7.31 -0.83
C GLN A 228 -3.01 -7.79 -2.19
N GLN A 229 -3.37 -6.88 -3.10
CA GLN A 229 -4.07 -7.24 -4.32
C GLN A 229 -3.30 -8.24 -5.18
N TRP A 230 -1.96 -8.09 -5.29
CA TRP A 230 -1.13 -8.94 -6.14
C TRP A 230 -0.23 -9.91 -5.38
N VAL A 231 -0.37 -10.02 -4.05
CA VAL A 231 0.47 -10.90 -3.24
C VAL A 231 0.43 -12.36 -3.74
N PRO A 232 -0.74 -12.96 -4.01
CA PRO A 232 -0.75 -14.36 -4.44
C PRO A 232 -0.11 -14.55 -5.83
N ALA A 233 -0.20 -13.56 -6.73
CA ALA A 233 0.49 -13.60 -8.01
C ALA A 233 2.02 -13.55 -7.84
N PHE A 234 2.54 -12.71 -6.95
CA PHE A 234 3.98 -12.67 -6.66
C PHE A 234 4.48 -13.92 -5.96
N LEU A 235 3.70 -14.51 -5.02
CA LEU A 235 4.06 -15.79 -4.40
C LEU A 235 4.07 -16.93 -5.41
N ALA A 236 3.12 -16.95 -6.35
CA ALA A 236 3.13 -17.89 -7.46
C ALA A 236 4.36 -17.71 -8.36
N LEU A 237 4.76 -16.48 -8.65
CA LEU A 237 6.01 -16.20 -9.38
C LEU A 237 7.24 -16.70 -8.60
N PHE A 238 7.29 -16.47 -7.29
CA PHE A 238 8.39 -16.95 -6.45
C PHE A 238 8.51 -18.48 -6.50
N ALA A 239 7.39 -19.19 -6.40
CA ALA A 239 7.34 -20.64 -6.56
C ALA A 239 7.80 -21.09 -7.96
N GLN A 240 7.37 -20.41 -9.03
CA GLN A 240 7.81 -20.70 -10.41
C GLN A 240 9.32 -20.51 -10.62
N THR A 241 9.93 -19.60 -9.84
CA THR A 241 11.40 -19.43 -9.84
C THR A 241 12.13 -20.44 -8.96
N GLY A 242 11.43 -21.44 -8.41
CA GLY A 242 11.99 -22.47 -7.53
C GLY A 242 12.42 -21.93 -6.16
N GLY A 243 11.82 -20.82 -5.70
CA GLY A 243 12.23 -20.15 -4.47
C GLY A 243 13.59 -19.44 -4.55
N ASP A 244 14.16 -19.25 -5.75
CA ASP A 244 15.39 -18.50 -5.95
C ASP A 244 15.12 -17.00 -5.93
N TRP A 245 15.54 -16.33 -4.86
CA TRP A 245 15.37 -14.89 -4.67
C TRP A 245 15.99 -14.03 -5.78
N LYS A 246 17.15 -14.42 -6.33
CA LYS A 246 17.81 -13.63 -7.39
C LYS A 246 17.01 -13.70 -8.68
N ARG A 247 16.54 -14.89 -9.05
CA ARG A 247 15.68 -15.10 -10.23
C ARG A 247 14.34 -14.40 -10.05
N PHE A 248 13.72 -14.54 -8.88
CA PHE A 248 12.48 -13.86 -8.54
C PHE A 248 12.58 -12.35 -8.70
N TYR A 249 13.59 -11.71 -8.09
CA TYR A 249 13.77 -10.26 -8.21
C TYR A 249 14.07 -9.82 -9.65
N ALA A 250 14.80 -10.62 -10.42
CA ALA A 250 15.04 -10.34 -11.83
C ALA A 250 13.73 -10.33 -12.63
N GLU A 251 12.85 -11.31 -12.42
CA GLU A 251 11.54 -11.41 -13.09
C GLU A 251 10.58 -10.30 -12.65
N VAL A 252 10.50 -10.00 -11.35
CA VAL A 252 9.70 -8.87 -10.84
C VAL A 252 10.20 -7.55 -11.46
N GLY A 253 11.50 -7.32 -11.47
CA GLY A 253 12.09 -6.13 -12.08
C GLY A 253 11.82 -6.05 -13.58
N ARG A 254 11.81 -7.19 -14.28
CA ARG A 254 11.45 -7.27 -15.70
C ARG A 254 9.98 -6.93 -15.93
N ALA A 255 9.07 -7.50 -15.13
CA ALA A 255 7.64 -7.19 -15.18
C ALA A 255 7.36 -5.70 -14.92
N GLY A 256 8.06 -5.10 -13.94
CA GLY A 256 7.94 -3.67 -13.63
C GLY A 256 8.44 -2.74 -14.74
N ARG A 257 9.52 -3.11 -15.46
CA ARG A 257 10.07 -2.30 -16.56
C ARG A 257 9.34 -2.47 -17.88
N CYS A 258 8.93 -3.69 -18.20
CA CYS A 258 8.35 -4.04 -19.50
C CYS A 258 6.81 -3.95 -19.50
N GLY A 259 6.22 -3.63 -18.34
CA GLY A 259 4.78 -3.69 -18.11
C GLY A 259 4.30 -5.13 -17.85
N TYR A 260 3.22 -5.23 -17.10
CA TYR A 260 2.60 -6.49 -16.73
C TYR A 260 1.08 -6.41 -16.91
N SER A 261 0.45 -7.56 -17.19
CA SER A 261 -1.01 -7.62 -17.33
C SER A 261 -1.65 -7.70 -15.94
N ARG A 262 -2.31 -6.63 -15.52
CA ARG A 262 -3.12 -6.62 -14.29
C ARG A 262 -4.24 -7.68 -14.32
N ALA A 263 -4.82 -7.93 -15.49
CA ALA A 263 -5.81 -9.00 -15.66
C ALA A 263 -5.19 -10.39 -15.44
N ALA A 264 -3.94 -10.62 -15.88
CA ALA A 264 -3.24 -11.87 -15.60
C ALA A 264 -2.94 -12.01 -14.10
N PHE A 265 -2.43 -10.96 -13.45
CA PHE A 265 -2.18 -10.96 -12.00
C PHE A 265 -3.46 -11.23 -11.20
N GLN A 266 -4.59 -10.67 -11.65
CA GLN A 266 -5.90 -10.92 -11.04
C GLN A 266 -6.33 -12.38 -11.20
N ARG A 267 -6.21 -12.97 -12.39
CA ARG A 267 -6.55 -14.37 -12.60
C ARG A 267 -5.68 -15.30 -11.75
N THR A 268 -4.35 -15.09 -11.75
CA THR A 268 -3.44 -15.88 -10.91
C THR A 268 -3.81 -15.73 -9.43
N SER A 269 -4.11 -14.51 -8.99
CA SER A 269 -4.48 -14.27 -7.59
C SER A 269 -5.80 -14.95 -7.22
N SER A 270 -6.82 -14.85 -8.07
CA SER A 270 -8.09 -15.55 -7.87
C SER A 270 -7.92 -17.07 -7.84
N ASN A 271 -7.12 -17.64 -8.74
CA ASN A 271 -6.89 -19.09 -8.81
C ASN A 271 -6.15 -19.62 -7.58
N VAL A 272 -5.15 -18.89 -7.09
CA VAL A 272 -4.43 -19.26 -5.85
C VAL A 272 -5.37 -19.19 -4.65
N LEU A 273 -6.22 -18.17 -4.58
CA LEU A 273 -7.18 -18.00 -3.48
C LEU A 273 -8.36 -18.99 -3.53
N SER A 274 -8.72 -19.52 -4.70
CA SER A 274 -9.76 -20.54 -4.82
C SER A 274 -9.27 -21.94 -4.44
N ASN A 275 -7.96 -22.20 -4.48
CA ASN A 275 -7.37 -23.52 -4.24
C ASN A 275 -7.00 -23.78 -2.76
N ARG A 276 -7.74 -23.18 -1.83
CA ARG A 276 -7.38 -22.95 -0.41
C ARG A 276 -7.23 -24.19 0.51
N ASP A 277 -7.22 -25.41 0.00
CA ASP A 277 -7.03 -26.63 0.79
C ASP A 277 -5.56 -27.05 0.96
N THR A 278 -4.61 -26.27 0.43
CA THR A 278 -3.17 -26.51 0.63
C THR A 278 -2.53 -25.28 1.27
N PRO A 279 -1.86 -25.41 2.44
CA PRO A 279 -0.92 -24.40 2.90
C PRO A 279 0.09 -24.12 1.77
N PHE A 280 0.49 -22.87 1.58
CA PHE A 280 1.64 -22.55 0.74
C PHE A 280 2.89 -23.09 1.43
N SER A 281 3.17 -24.38 1.22
CA SER A 281 4.42 -25.02 1.58
C SER A 281 5.36 -24.82 0.41
N ILE A 282 6.47 -24.11 0.63
CA ILE A 282 7.59 -24.14 -0.30
C ILE A 282 8.08 -25.61 -0.30
N PRO A 283 8.09 -26.32 -1.44
CA PRO A 283 8.58 -27.69 -1.47
C PRO A 283 10.04 -27.68 -1.02
N GLU A 284 10.38 -28.50 -0.02
CA GLU A 284 11.78 -28.82 0.24
C GLU A 284 12.34 -29.48 -1.02
N SER A 285 13.47 -28.96 -1.48
CA SER A 285 14.11 -29.34 -2.74
C SER A 285 14.41 -30.84 -2.80
N ASN A 286 13.73 -31.55 -3.70
CA ASN A 286 14.30 -32.51 -4.65
C ASN A 286 13.17 -33.35 -5.29
N ASP A 287 12.46 -32.79 -6.27
CA ASP A 287 12.02 -33.61 -7.38
C ASP A 287 11.78 -32.76 -8.63
N HIS A 288 12.48 -33.09 -9.71
CA HIS A 288 12.30 -32.47 -11.01
C HIS A 288 11.14 -33.19 -11.72
N SER A 289 9.90 -32.88 -11.34
CA SER A 289 8.73 -33.21 -12.14
C SER A 289 8.06 -31.94 -12.65
N GLU A 290 8.12 -31.82 -13.97
CA GLU A 290 7.65 -30.77 -14.85
C GLU A 290 6.18 -30.36 -14.60
N PHE A 291 5.97 -29.25 -13.88
CA PHE A 291 4.67 -28.56 -13.85
C PHE A 291 4.59 -27.58 -15.03
N GLN A 292 4.36 -28.11 -16.24
CA GLN A 292 3.94 -27.31 -17.39
C GLN A 292 2.46 -26.92 -17.20
N GLY A 293 2.24 -25.83 -16.46
CA GLY A 293 0.96 -25.15 -16.41
C GLY A 293 0.98 -23.94 -17.34
N ASP A 294 0.25 -24.02 -18.46
CA ASP A 294 -0.01 -22.92 -19.38
C ASP A 294 -0.73 -21.76 -18.67
N GLY A 295 0.06 -20.86 -18.08
CA GLY A 295 -0.41 -19.76 -17.23
C GLY A 295 0.31 -18.42 -17.48
N VAL A 296 0.84 -18.24 -18.70
CA VAL A 296 1.07 -16.96 -19.40
C VAL A 296 1.39 -15.72 -18.53
N TRP A 297 2.60 -15.68 -17.95
CA TRP A 297 3.30 -14.41 -17.69
C TRP A 297 3.81 -13.84 -19.02
N LYS A 298 2.91 -13.42 -19.93
CA LYS A 298 3.32 -12.64 -21.12
C LYS A 298 3.55 -11.21 -20.69
N SER A 299 4.79 -10.92 -20.29
CA SER A 299 5.32 -9.55 -20.31
C SER A 299 5.13 -8.95 -21.70
N GLY A 300 4.73 -7.68 -21.79
CA GLY A 300 4.78 -6.95 -23.06
C GLY A 300 6.18 -7.02 -23.67
N GLY A 301 6.26 -7.07 -25.00
CA GLY A 301 7.53 -7.18 -25.73
C GLY A 301 8.51 -6.09 -25.30
N CYS A 302 9.57 -6.49 -24.59
CA CYS A 302 10.51 -5.55 -24.00
C CYS A 302 11.56 -5.15 -25.04
N LYS A 303 11.36 -4.01 -25.71
CA LYS A 303 12.45 -3.39 -26.50
C LYS A 303 13.42 -2.74 -25.52
N THR A 304 14.49 -3.45 -25.17
CA THR A 304 15.57 -2.91 -24.33
C THR A 304 16.32 -1.83 -25.08
N THR A 305 16.00 -0.56 -24.85
CA THR A 305 16.98 0.51 -25.07
C THR A 305 17.85 0.57 -23.81
N ARG A 306 19.16 0.29 -23.98
CA ARG A 306 20.16 0.46 -22.91
C ARG A 306 20.19 1.92 -22.47
N ARG A 307 19.42 2.27 -21.44
CA ARG A 307 19.75 3.38 -20.55
C ARG A 307 19.29 3.03 -19.15
N ALA A 308 20.17 2.38 -18.40
CA ALA A 308 20.11 2.41 -16.95
C ALA A 308 20.39 3.86 -16.53
N SER A 309 19.36 4.71 -16.53
CA SER A 309 19.45 6.00 -15.85
C SER A 309 19.28 5.74 -14.36
N ARG A 310 20.37 5.92 -13.60
CA ARG A 310 20.23 6.28 -12.18
C ARG A 310 19.19 7.42 -12.10
N PRO A 311 18.21 7.34 -11.19
CA PRO A 311 17.23 8.40 -11.08
C PRO A 311 17.96 9.71 -10.74
N ARG A 312 17.80 10.72 -11.60
CA ARG A 312 18.13 12.11 -11.26
C ARG A 312 17.26 12.51 -10.06
N SER A 313 17.87 13.26 -9.16
CA SER A 313 17.34 13.80 -7.89
C SER A 313 15.84 14.08 -7.92
N MET A 314 15.11 13.57 -6.92
CA MET A 314 13.79 14.11 -6.57
C MET A 314 13.96 15.45 -5.85
N PRO A 315 13.19 16.49 -6.19
CA PRO A 315 13.16 17.73 -5.44
C PRO A 315 12.52 17.48 -4.06
N ALA A 316 13.10 18.13 -3.05
CA ALA A 316 12.85 18.06 -1.61
C ALA A 316 11.44 18.53 -1.15
N SER A 317 10.42 18.47 -1.99
CA SER A 317 9.11 19.11 -1.76
C SER A 317 7.99 18.17 -1.29
N ILE A 318 8.23 16.86 -1.21
CA ILE A 318 7.24 15.88 -0.68
C ILE A 318 7.59 15.45 0.75
N VAL A 319 8.84 15.63 1.14
CA VAL A 319 9.36 15.55 2.50
C VAL A 319 10.30 16.75 2.64
N ARG A 320 9.96 17.73 3.47
CA ARG A 320 10.91 18.79 3.81
C ARG A 320 11.98 18.16 4.69
N TRP A 321 13.14 17.86 4.11
CA TRP A 321 14.29 17.29 4.81
C TRP A 321 14.82 18.29 5.84
N PRO A 322 14.91 17.95 7.14
CA PRO A 322 15.81 18.68 8.01
C PRO A 322 17.24 18.35 7.57
N SER A 323 18.02 19.39 7.31
CA SER A 323 19.48 19.28 7.36
C SER A 323 19.86 18.71 8.73
N PHE A 324 20.45 17.52 8.75
CA PHE A 324 21.15 17.04 9.94
C PHE A 324 22.39 17.92 10.12
N SER A 325 22.23 19.04 10.82
CA SER A 325 23.38 19.74 11.38
C SER A 325 23.93 18.87 12.50
N ARG A 326 25.19 18.46 12.35
CA ARG A 326 25.98 18.03 13.50
C ARG A 326 26.10 19.24 14.41
N ASN A 327 25.34 19.29 15.51
CA ASN A 327 25.70 20.17 16.62
C ASN A 327 25.88 19.35 17.89
N ARG A 328 27.16 19.27 18.28
CA ARG A 328 27.59 19.13 19.66
C ARG A 328 26.93 20.26 20.46
N SER A 329 26.43 19.91 21.66
CA SER A 329 26.25 20.79 22.83
C SER A 329 25.73 22.22 22.60
N GLY A 330 24.53 22.52 23.13
CA GLY A 330 24.13 23.89 23.46
C GLY A 330 22.66 24.20 23.22
N SER A 331 21.94 24.41 24.33
CA SER A 331 20.71 25.23 24.54
C SER A 331 19.91 25.78 23.34
N MET A 332 18.59 25.60 23.43
CA MET A 332 17.56 26.21 22.56
C MET A 332 17.62 27.74 22.48
N PRO A 333 17.00 28.31 21.42
CA PRO A 333 16.07 29.42 21.63
C PRO A 333 14.69 29.20 20.97
N THR A 334 13.71 29.72 21.69
CA THR A 334 12.29 29.91 21.37
C THR A 334 12.04 30.98 20.29
N GLY A 335 11.08 30.77 19.37
CA GLY A 335 10.35 31.86 18.68
C GLY A 335 10.18 31.79 17.15
N ALA A 336 8.95 31.46 16.70
CA ALA A 336 8.19 31.94 15.52
C ALA A 336 8.65 31.64 14.06
N PRO A 337 7.80 31.80 13.00
CA PRO A 337 6.33 31.95 12.94
C PRO A 337 5.61 30.91 12.03
N SER A 338 4.27 30.89 12.16
CA SER A 338 3.31 30.28 11.23
C SER A 338 3.31 31.01 9.88
N SER A 339 3.27 30.27 8.77
CA SER A 339 2.91 30.84 7.47
C SER A 339 2.16 29.80 6.62
N ALA A 340 0.85 29.99 6.53
CA ALA A 340 -0.02 29.38 5.54
C ALA A 340 0.30 29.92 4.14
N TRP A 341 0.25 29.07 3.12
CA TRP A 341 0.23 29.51 1.73
C TRP A 341 -1.20 29.40 1.20
N THR A 342 -1.85 30.56 1.09
CA THR A 342 -3.03 30.81 0.25
C THR A 342 -2.58 30.93 -1.21
N SER A 343 -3.25 30.25 -2.13
CA SER A 343 -3.13 30.55 -3.57
C SER A 343 -4.09 31.67 -3.97
N PRO A 344 -3.70 32.59 -4.88
CA PRO A 344 -4.57 33.68 -5.31
C PRO A 344 -5.68 33.19 -6.23
N SER A 345 -6.87 33.74 -6.01
CA SER A 345 -8.02 33.74 -6.90
C SER A 345 -7.71 34.43 -8.23
N HIS A 346 -7.97 33.77 -9.35
CA HIS A 346 -8.13 34.44 -10.65
C HIS A 346 -9.62 34.47 -11.02
N THR A 347 -10.21 35.64 -10.86
CA THR A 347 -11.38 36.12 -11.60
C THR A 347 -10.98 36.39 -13.04
N ALA A 348 -11.71 35.83 -14.01
CA ALA A 348 -11.77 36.34 -15.36
C ALA A 348 -13.22 36.28 -15.84
N SER A 349 -13.83 37.46 -15.90
CA SER A 349 -15.15 37.70 -16.47
C SER A 349 -15.18 37.42 -17.96
N SER A 350 -16.35 36.95 -18.38
CA SER A 350 -16.86 36.76 -19.73
C SER A 350 -16.65 37.96 -20.67
N THR A 351 -16.33 37.68 -21.94
CA THR A 351 -16.90 38.43 -23.07
C THR A 351 -17.12 37.46 -24.22
N ALA A 352 -18.36 37.43 -24.73
CA ALA A 352 -18.84 36.57 -25.79
C ALA A 352 -18.59 37.17 -27.18
N CYS A 353 -18.35 36.32 -28.18
CA CYS A 353 -18.71 36.57 -29.58
C CYS A 353 -19.01 35.24 -30.28
N ARG A 354 -20.17 35.17 -30.92
CA ARG A 354 -20.76 34.02 -31.64
C ARG A 354 -20.32 33.99 -33.13
N PRO A 355 -20.66 32.94 -33.91
CA PRO A 355 -19.88 32.45 -35.04
C PRO A 355 -20.36 32.92 -36.42
N THR A 356 -19.49 32.79 -37.44
CA THR A 356 -19.85 32.91 -38.86
C THR A 356 -19.24 31.77 -39.69
N LEU A 357 -20.12 31.04 -40.39
CA LEU A 357 -19.81 30.16 -41.55
C LEU A 357 -19.33 30.99 -42.75
N PRO A 358 -18.70 30.35 -43.76
CA PRO A 358 -19.39 30.33 -45.06
C PRO A 358 -19.26 29.05 -45.89
N ARG A 359 -20.38 28.78 -46.57
CA ARG A 359 -20.69 28.18 -47.88
C ARG A 359 -19.56 27.56 -48.73
N GLY A 360 -19.91 26.43 -49.35
CA GLY A 360 -19.10 25.71 -50.34
C GLY A 360 -19.16 26.25 -51.78
N CYS A 361 -18.34 25.63 -52.62
CA CYS A 361 -18.38 25.65 -54.08
C CYS A 361 -17.99 24.25 -54.60
N SER A 362 -18.58 23.90 -55.74
CA SER A 362 -18.73 22.56 -56.31
C SER A 362 -17.83 22.29 -57.53
N ARG A 363 -17.65 20.99 -57.83
CA ARG A 363 -17.44 20.31 -59.15
C ARG A 363 -16.03 20.10 -59.73
N GLY A 364 -15.87 18.87 -60.26
CA GLY A 364 -15.05 18.44 -61.40
C GLY A 364 -13.81 17.62 -61.00
N ALA A 365 -13.58 16.38 -61.43
CA ALA A 365 -14.20 15.50 -62.42
C ALA A 365 -13.96 14.03 -62.01
#